data_AF-A0A7J9I9J8-F1
#
_entry.id   AF-A0A7J9I9J8-F1
#
_cell.length_a   1.000
_cell.length_b   1.000
_cell.length_c   1.000
_cell.angle_alpha   90.00
_cell.angle_beta   90.00
_cell.angle_gamma   90.00
#
_symmetry.space_group_name_H-M   'P 1'
#
loop_
_entity.id
_entity.type
_entity.pdbx_description
1 polymer ?
#
loop_
_entity_poly.entity_id
_entity_poly.type
_entity_poly.pdbx_seq_one_letter_code
_entity_poly.pdbx_strand_id
1 'polypeptide(L)'
;METQVKYMWVVVFVVSMSIAGLNGVEATHDYYGPCGKHDIEKEAQKLSPCTYAAKYWRAPVSERCCAIIEKKLSNPGCLCAIL
;
A
#
# COMPACT_ATOMS: atom_id res chain seq x y z
N MET A 1 8.92 -7.30 48.13
CA MET A 1 8.78 -8.18 46.95
C MET A 1 7.59 -7.78 46.07
N GLU A 2 6.47 -7.34 46.66
CA GLU A 2 5.25 -6.99 45.91
C GLU A 2 5.34 -5.71 45.05
N THR A 3 6.18 -4.75 45.44
CA THR A 3 6.40 -3.51 44.67
C THR A 3 7.25 -3.75 43.42
N GLN A 4 8.21 -4.66 43.49
CA GLN A 4 9.11 -4.97 42.38
C GLN A 4 8.38 -5.74 41.26
N VAL A 5 7.49 -6.67 41.60
CA VAL A 5 6.66 -7.39 40.61
C VAL A 5 5.65 -6.48 39.92
N LYS A 6 5.08 -5.49 40.64
CA LYS A 6 4.19 -4.49 40.05
C LYS A 6 4.91 -3.62 39.04
N TYR A 7 6.13 -3.18 39.37
CA TYR A 7 6.94 -2.39 38.46
C TYR A 7 7.38 -3.19 37.22
N MET A 8 7.79 -4.45 37.40
CA MET A 8 8.11 -5.35 36.29
C MET A 8 6.93 -5.54 35.33
N TRP A 9 5.71 -5.71 35.86
CA TRP A 9 4.51 -5.84 35.04
C TRP A 9 4.20 -4.57 34.23
N VAL A 10 4.32 -3.40 34.86
CA VAL A 10 4.12 -2.11 34.19
C VAL A 10 5.15 -1.90 33.08
N VAL A 11 6.43 -2.23 33.32
CA VAL A 11 7.48 -2.11 32.31
C VAL A 11 7.23 -3.04 31.12
N VAL A 12 6.84 -4.30 31.36
CA VAL A 12 6.51 -5.25 30.27
C VAL A 12 5.31 -4.75 29.45
N PHE A 13 4.30 -4.18 30.09
CA PHE A 13 3.13 -3.63 29.41
C PHE A 13 3.48 -2.39 28.55
N VAL A 14 4.35 -1.52 29.05
CA VAL A 14 4.81 -0.35 28.29
C VAL A 14 5.66 -0.78 27.09
N VAL A 15 6.53 -1.78 27.26
CA VAL A 15 7.35 -2.33 26.17
C VAL A 15 6.48 -3.03 25.12
N SER A 16 5.46 -3.79 25.51
CA SER A 16 4.57 -4.42 24.54
C SER A 16 3.72 -3.42 23.75
N MET A 17 3.20 -2.37 24.41
CA MET A 17 2.47 -1.30 23.75
C MET A 17 3.35 -0.49 22.79
N SER A 18 4.62 -0.25 23.14
CA SER A 18 5.55 0.46 22.26
C SER A 18 5.95 -0.38 21.04
N ILE A 19 6.10 -1.71 21.16
CA ILE A 19 6.34 -2.58 20.01
C ILE A 19 5.12 -2.57 19.05
N ALA A 20 3.89 -2.61 19.58
CA ALA A 20 2.68 -2.54 18.77
C ALA A 20 2.44 -1.14 18.15
N GLY A 21 2.88 -0.07 18.82
CA GLY A 21 2.74 1.31 18.34
C GLY A 21 3.85 1.77 17.37
N LEU A 22 5.06 1.20 17.48
CA LEU A 22 6.20 1.54 16.61
C LEU A 22 6.26 0.64 15.36
N ASN A 23 5.84 -0.61 15.45
CA ASN A 23 5.62 -1.46 14.28
C ASN A 23 4.17 -1.24 13.83
N GLY A 24 3.95 -0.12 13.16
CA GLY A 24 2.65 0.35 12.69
C GLY A 24 1.74 -0.75 12.20
N VAL A 25 0.79 -1.13 13.04
CA VAL A 25 -0.49 -1.63 12.56
C VAL A 25 -1.22 -0.38 12.09
N GLU A 26 -1.01 -0.03 10.83
CA GLU A 26 -1.91 0.83 10.06
C GLU A 26 -3.24 0.07 9.84
N ALA A 27 -3.89 -0.34 10.93
CA ALA A 27 -5.29 -0.75 10.94
C ALA A 27 -6.15 0.49 11.16
N THR A 28 -6.00 1.45 10.26
CA THR A 28 -7.00 2.47 10.02
C THR A 28 -8.08 1.80 9.17
N HIS A 29 -9.20 1.49 9.82
CA HIS A 29 -10.43 0.91 9.26
C HIS A 29 -11.09 1.79 8.17
N ASP A 30 -10.40 2.86 7.73
CA ASP A 30 -10.75 3.85 6.71
C ASP A 30 -9.55 4.21 5.80
N TYR A 31 -8.47 3.41 5.77
CA TYR A 31 -7.40 3.61 4.78
C TYR A 31 -7.87 3.10 3.42
N TYR A 32 -8.59 3.96 2.72
CA TYR A 32 -8.55 3.95 1.27
C TYR A 32 -7.08 3.84 0.86
N GLY A 33 -6.73 2.76 0.16
CA GLY A 33 -5.35 2.52 -0.26
C GLY A 33 -4.83 3.68 -1.12
N PRO A 34 -3.58 3.64 -1.58
CA PRO A 34 -3.01 4.69 -2.44
C PRO A 34 -3.86 5.04 -3.69
N CYS A 35 -4.76 4.15 -4.12
CA CYS A 35 -5.76 4.37 -5.16
C CYS A 35 -7.11 4.97 -4.70
N GLY A 36 -7.22 5.40 -3.45
CA GLY A 36 -8.44 5.95 -2.87
C GLY A 36 -9.54 4.90 -2.73
N LYS A 37 -10.77 5.29 -3.07
CA LYS A 37 -11.97 4.43 -3.10
C LYS A 37 -11.93 3.32 -4.14
N HIS A 38 -10.98 3.38 -5.07
CA HIS A 38 -10.83 2.36 -6.10
C HIS A 38 -9.87 1.28 -5.62
N ASP A 39 -10.32 0.04 -5.73
CA ASP A 39 -9.54 -1.14 -5.40
C ASP A 39 -8.32 -1.27 -6.33
N ILE A 40 -7.17 -1.60 -5.75
CA ILE A 40 -5.89 -1.69 -6.49
C ILE A 40 -5.98 -2.75 -7.59
N GLU A 41 -6.63 -3.90 -7.37
CA GLU A 41 -6.79 -4.93 -8.41
C GLU A 41 -7.61 -4.40 -9.59
N LYS A 42 -8.66 -3.62 -9.33
CA LYS A 42 -9.47 -3.04 -10.40
C LYS A 42 -8.71 -2.01 -11.20
N GLU A 43 -7.84 -1.23 -10.56
CA GLU A 43 -6.98 -0.28 -11.25
C GLU A 43 -5.84 -0.97 -12.00
N ALA A 44 -5.28 -2.06 -11.46
CA ALA A 44 -4.29 -2.89 -12.13
C ALA A 44 -4.88 -3.61 -13.36
N GLN A 45 -6.13 -4.07 -13.28
CA GLN A 45 -6.81 -4.72 -14.41
C GLN A 45 -7.01 -3.75 -15.59
N LYS A 46 -7.15 -2.45 -15.34
CA LYS A 46 -7.18 -1.43 -16.41
C LYS A 46 -5.84 -1.30 -17.13
N LEU A 47 -4.74 -1.74 -16.56
CA LEU A 47 -3.43 -1.82 -17.23
C LEU A 47 -3.27 -3.09 -18.07
N SER A 48 -4.28 -3.97 -18.15
CA SER A 48 -4.30 -5.11 -19.07
C SER A 48 -3.80 -4.81 -20.50
N PRO A 49 -4.27 -3.74 -21.20
CA PRO A 49 -3.74 -3.39 -22.53
C PRO A 49 -2.26 -2.99 -22.55
N CYS A 50 -1.67 -2.65 -21.40
CA CYS A 50 -0.26 -2.34 -21.25
C CYS A 50 0.60 -3.59 -20.96
N THR A 51 0.01 -4.72 -20.57
CA THR A 51 0.76 -5.91 -20.15
C THR A 51 1.70 -6.44 -21.22
N TYR A 52 1.28 -6.40 -22.48
CA TYR A 52 2.12 -6.82 -23.60
C TYR A 52 3.33 -5.88 -23.78
N ALA A 53 3.11 -4.57 -23.68
CA ALA A 53 4.18 -3.57 -23.71
C ALA A 53 5.11 -3.69 -22.49
N ALA A 54 4.57 -4.02 -21.32
CA ALA A 54 5.34 -4.22 -20.09
C ALA A 54 6.23 -5.47 -20.15
N LYS A 55 5.77 -6.54 -20.83
CA LYS A 55 6.49 -7.81 -20.91
C LYS A 55 7.58 -7.84 -21.98
N TYR A 56 7.41 -7.06 -23.06
CA TYR A 56 8.31 -7.08 -24.21
C TYR A 56 8.86 -5.69 -24.49
N TRP A 57 10.18 -5.51 -24.34
CA TRP A 57 10.88 -4.24 -24.52
C TRP A 57 10.63 -3.54 -25.88
N ARG A 58 10.33 -4.31 -26.93
CA ARG A 58 10.06 -3.80 -28.29
C ARG A 58 8.59 -3.89 -28.70
N ALA A 59 7.68 -4.22 -27.78
CA ALA A 59 6.28 -4.30 -28.14
C ALA A 59 5.71 -2.89 -28.40
N PRO A 60 4.89 -2.72 -29.46
CA PRO A 60 4.19 -1.47 -29.70
C PRO A 60 3.21 -1.19 -28.56
N VAL A 61 3.28 0.02 -28.02
CA VAL A 61 2.33 0.49 -27.02
C VAL A 61 1.04 0.89 -27.74
N SER A 62 -0.09 0.30 -27.38
CA SER A 62 -1.38 0.74 -27.91
C SER A 62 -1.72 2.13 -27.38
N GLU A 63 -2.32 3.01 -28.19
CA GLU A 63 -2.77 4.35 -27.77
C GLU A 63 -3.65 4.31 -26.51
N ARG A 64 -4.45 3.23 -26.37
CA ARG A 64 -5.27 2.98 -25.17
C ARG A 64 -4.43 2.82 -23.91
N CYS A 65 -3.27 2.17 -24.00
CA CYS A 65 -2.36 2.03 -22.87
C CYS A 65 -1.80 3.40 -22.45
N CYS A 66 -1.36 4.23 -23.39
CA CYS A 66 -0.88 5.58 -23.09
C CYS A 66 -1.94 6.44 -22.41
N ALA A 67 -3.19 6.45 -22.92
CA ALA A 67 -4.27 7.23 -22.32
C ALA A 67 -4.61 6.79 -20.89
N ILE A 68 -4.44 5.51 -20.56
CA ILE A 68 -4.66 4.97 -19.21
C ILE A 68 -3.52 5.37 -18.27
N ILE A 69 -2.28 5.23 -18.72
CA ILE A 69 -1.08 5.64 -17.96
C ILE A 69 -1.12 7.15 -17.69
N GLU A 70 -1.50 7.97 -18.67
CA GLU A 70 -1.61 9.43 -18.51
C GLU A 70 -2.61 9.81 -17.42
N LYS A 71 -3.78 9.16 -17.39
CA LYS A 71 -4.77 9.35 -16.30
C LYS A 71 -4.23 8.89 -14.94
N LYS A 72 -3.38 7.87 -14.92
CA LYS A 72 -2.78 7.34 -13.69
C LYS A 72 -1.62 8.18 -13.17
N LEU A 73 -0.91 8.89 -14.04
CA LEU A 73 0.14 9.84 -13.64
C LEU A 73 -0.41 10.95 -12.74
N SER A 74 -1.68 11.33 -12.90
CA SER A 74 -2.33 12.29 -12.01
C SER A 74 -2.49 11.79 -10.57
N ASN A 75 -2.34 10.48 -10.33
CA ASN A 75 -2.29 9.88 -9.00
C ASN A 75 -1.05 8.95 -8.89
N PRO A 76 0.14 9.52 -8.65
CA PRO A 76 1.38 8.75 -8.62
C PRO A 76 1.44 7.74 -7.47
N GLY A 77 0.74 8.00 -6.35
CA GLY A 77 0.64 7.05 -5.24
C GLY A 77 -0.04 5.75 -5.66
N CYS A 78 -1.19 5.87 -6.36
CA CYS A 78 -1.90 4.72 -6.91
C CYS A 78 -1.07 3.93 -7.92
N LEU A 79 -0.36 4.63 -8.81
CA LEU A 79 0.49 3.98 -9.82
C LEU A 79 1.66 3.22 -9.18
N CYS A 80 2.30 3.80 -8.16
CA CYS A 80 3.39 3.17 -7.40
C CYS A 80 2.95 1.90 -6.65
N ALA A 81 1.67 1.80 -6.30
CA ALA A 81 1.12 0.61 -5.66
C ALA A 81 0.69 -0.49 -6.64
N ILE A 82 0.57 -0.16 -7.93
CA ILE A 82 0.20 -1.10 -9.01
C ILE A 82 1.44 -1.72 -9.66
N LEU A 83 2.51 -0.94 -9.81
CA LEU A 83 3.78 -1.33 -10.46
C LEU A 83 4.76 -1.94 -9.48
#